data_AF-A0A653H1M7-F1
#
_entry.id   AF-A0A653H1M7-F1
#
_cell.length_a   1.000
_cell.length_b   1.000
_cell.length_c   1.000
_cell.angle_alpha   90.00
_cell.angle_beta   90.00
_cell.angle_gamma   90.00
#
_symmetry.space_group_name_H-M   'P 1'
#
loop_
_entity.id
_entity.type
_entity.pdbx_description
1 polymer ?
#
loop_
_entity_poly.entity_id
_entity_poly.type
_entity_poly.pdbx_seq_one_letter_code
_entity_poly.pdbx_strand_id
1 'polypeptide(L)'
;MQPLKKNRSVNILERNTGKPISVLDYVNNLMKNKEKAKEKKKTTLNEWGDMKKTEKTDELKLEWKFIQHSNLYAKNEYNKIKKDEKMPNYFQVATVVNANDKIKVGAGQESQSAHTTNRRKKKSLSALQLLERNNDLKKWCVKKYTQIQKEKNIGGKSFLRKHKKELLKKQKS
;
A
#
# COMPACT_ATOMS: atom_id res chain seq x y z
N MET A 1 -30.95 -6.11 -27.92
CA MET A 1 -30.45 -7.22 -28.75
C MET A 1 -29.29 -6.70 -29.57
N GLN A 2 -28.07 -7.21 -29.36
CA GLN A 2 -26.90 -6.88 -30.19
C GLN A 2 -26.83 -7.88 -31.35
N PRO A 3 -26.52 -7.47 -32.58
CA PRO A 3 -26.43 -8.40 -33.70
C PRO A 3 -25.23 -9.33 -33.51
N LEU A 4 -25.48 -10.63 -33.62
CA LEU A 4 -24.48 -11.69 -33.60
C LEU A 4 -23.40 -11.41 -34.65
N LYS A 5 -22.14 -11.31 -34.21
CA LYS A 5 -20.99 -11.18 -35.09
C LYS A 5 -20.94 -12.39 -36.02
N LYS A 6 -21.10 -12.11 -37.31
CA LYS A 6 -21.01 -13.03 -38.45
C LYS A 6 -19.77 -13.93 -38.30
N ASN A 7 -19.99 -15.24 -38.23
CA ASN A 7 -18.95 -16.26 -38.19
C ASN A 7 -18.00 -16.05 -39.37
N ARG A 8 -16.73 -15.73 -39.09
CA ARG A 8 -15.68 -15.71 -40.11
C ARG A 8 -15.38 -17.16 -40.44
N SER A 9 -15.80 -17.61 -41.62
CA SER A 9 -15.36 -18.87 -42.22
C SER A 9 -13.83 -18.81 -42.35
N VAL A 10 -13.13 -19.61 -41.56
CA VAL A 10 -11.68 -19.71 -41.64
C VAL A 10 -11.38 -20.56 -42.89
N ASN A 11 -10.88 -19.93 -43.95
CA ASN A 11 -10.44 -20.66 -45.14
C ASN A 11 -9.18 -21.46 -44.78
N ILE A 12 -9.31 -22.79 -44.72
CA ILE A 12 -8.23 -23.74 -44.36
C ILE A 12 -7.08 -23.73 -45.41
N LEU A 13 -7.26 -23.04 -46.53
CA LEU A 13 -6.32 -23.00 -47.67
C LEU A 13 -5.62 -21.64 -47.85
N GLU A 14 -5.59 -20.76 -46.84
CA GLU A 14 -4.65 -19.63 -46.89
C GLU A 14 -3.22 -20.17 -46.85
N ARG A 15 -2.57 -20.25 -48.02
CA ARG A 15 -1.13 -20.52 -48.12
C ARG A 15 -0.41 -19.40 -47.39
N ASN A 16 0.03 -19.70 -46.18
CA ASN A 16 0.85 -18.81 -45.38
C ASN A 16 2.19 -18.62 -46.09
N THR A 17 2.28 -17.62 -46.99
CA THR A 17 3.54 -17.24 -47.64
C THR A 17 4.38 -16.51 -46.60
N GLY A 18 4.93 -17.28 -45.66
CA GLY A 18 5.86 -16.77 -44.66
C GLY A 18 7.04 -16.15 -45.41
N LYS A 19 7.25 -14.84 -45.23
CA LYS A 19 8.46 -14.18 -45.71
C LYS A 19 9.66 -14.95 -45.13
N PRO A 20 10.68 -15.30 -45.94
CA PRO A 20 11.84 -16.01 -45.42
C PRO A 20 12.46 -15.16 -44.31
N ILE A 21 12.50 -15.73 -43.10
CA ILE A 21 13.07 -15.05 -41.94
C ILE A 21 14.56 -14.91 -42.24
N SER A 22 15.01 -13.66 -42.39
CA SER A 22 16.42 -13.36 -42.56
C SER A 22 17.18 -13.93 -41.36
N VAL A 23 18.28 -14.66 -41.62
CA VAL A 23 19.17 -15.17 -40.58
C VAL A 23 19.63 -14.04 -39.67
N LEU A 24 19.83 -12.85 -40.23
CA LEU A 24 20.18 -11.64 -39.48
C LEU A 24 19.09 -11.24 -38.49
N ASP A 25 17.82 -11.27 -38.92
CA ASP A 25 16.68 -10.95 -38.05
C ASP A 25 16.49 -11.99 -36.95
N TYR A 26 16.74 -13.28 -37.24
CA TYR A 26 16.71 -14.33 -36.24
C TYR A 26 17.79 -14.14 -35.17
N VAL A 27 19.04 -13.87 -35.58
CA VAL A 27 20.15 -13.62 -34.65
C VAL A 27 19.91 -12.35 -33.83
N ASN A 28 19.42 -11.27 -34.47
CA ASN A 28 19.07 -10.02 -33.80
C ASN A 28 17.97 -10.22 -32.74
N ASN A 29 16.94 -11.01 -33.06
CA ASN A 29 15.89 -11.36 -32.11
C ASN A 29 16.42 -12.20 -30.95
N LEU A 30 17.34 -13.13 -31.22
CA LEU A 30 17.95 -13.98 -30.20
C LEU A 30 18.83 -13.16 -29.25
N MET A 31 19.58 -12.19 -29.76
CA MET A 31 20.37 -11.24 -28.96
C MET A 31 19.46 -10.33 -28.12
N LYS A 32 18.42 -9.72 -28.70
CA LYS A 32 17.43 -8.93 -27.95
C LYS A 32 16.75 -9.73 -26.84
N ASN A 33 16.45 -11.01 -27.08
CA ASN A 33 15.85 -11.87 -26.07
C ASN A 33 16.83 -12.19 -24.93
N LYS A 34 18.12 -12.40 -25.24
CA LYS A 34 19.17 -12.57 -24.23
C LYS A 34 19.37 -11.29 -23.40
N GLU A 35 19.31 -10.11 -24.01
CA GLU A 35 19.39 -8.82 -23.32
C GLU A 35 18.18 -8.61 -22.40
N LYS A 36 16.96 -8.79 -22.90
CA LYS A 36 15.74 -8.74 -22.09
C LYS A 36 15.76 -9.73 -20.93
N ALA A 37 16.31 -10.93 -21.12
CA ALA A 37 16.46 -11.91 -20.05
C ALA A 37 17.45 -11.43 -18.97
N LYS A 38 18.56 -10.79 -19.37
CA LYS A 38 19.51 -10.18 -18.43
C LYS A 38 18.89 -9.00 -17.68
N GLU A 39 18.11 -8.15 -18.35
CA GLU A 39 17.40 -7.03 -17.72
C GLU A 39 16.32 -7.50 -16.74
N LYS A 40 15.55 -8.53 -17.11
CA LYS A 40 14.59 -9.17 -16.19
C LYS A 40 15.29 -9.66 -14.93
N LYS A 41 16.39 -10.42 -15.05
CA LYS A 41 17.17 -10.89 -13.89
C LYS A 41 17.71 -9.78 -12.99
N LYS A 42 17.92 -8.56 -13.52
CA LYS A 42 18.35 -7.39 -12.72
C LYS A 42 17.18 -6.69 -12.02
N THR A 43 15.96 -6.86 -12.54
CA THR A 43 14.75 -6.16 -12.06
C THR A 43 13.85 -7.04 -11.21
N THR A 44 13.99 -8.37 -11.33
CA THR A 44 13.25 -9.36 -10.56
C THR A 44 14.17 -10.09 -9.59
N LEU A 45 13.63 -10.38 -8.41
CA LEU A 45 14.29 -11.20 -7.41
C LEU A 45 13.91 -12.66 -7.65
N ASN A 46 14.78 -13.42 -8.34
CA ASN A 46 14.50 -14.80 -8.73
C ASN A 46 14.35 -15.75 -7.53
N GLU A 47 15.06 -15.51 -6.43
CA GLU A 47 14.99 -16.32 -5.20
C GLU A 47 13.62 -16.23 -4.52
N TRP A 48 12.82 -15.20 -4.84
CA TRP A 48 11.53 -14.93 -4.23
C TRP A 48 10.41 -14.85 -5.27
N GLY A 49 10.30 -15.89 -6.11
CA GLY A 49 9.21 -16.03 -7.08
C GLY A 49 9.14 -14.91 -8.13
N ASP A 50 10.30 -14.45 -8.61
CA ASP A 50 10.45 -13.37 -9.59
C ASP A 50 9.78 -12.04 -9.15
N MET A 51 9.91 -11.70 -7.87
CA MET A 51 9.35 -10.47 -7.33
C MET A 51 9.99 -9.23 -7.99
N LYS A 52 9.15 -8.42 -8.66
CA LYS A 52 9.59 -7.20 -9.33
C LYS A 52 10.03 -6.14 -8.33
N LYS A 53 11.09 -5.41 -8.68
CA LYS A 53 11.46 -4.16 -8.00
C LYS A 53 10.36 -3.13 -8.17
N THR A 54 9.87 -2.59 -7.06
CA THR A 54 8.80 -1.59 -7.05
C THR A 54 9.35 -0.18 -7.01
N GLU A 55 8.69 0.72 -7.74
CA GLU A 55 8.97 2.15 -7.67
C GLU A 55 8.42 2.73 -6.36
N LYS A 56 9.23 3.55 -5.70
CA LYS A 56 8.91 4.12 -4.38
C LYS A 56 8.06 5.38 -4.56
N THR A 57 6.77 5.21 -4.85
CA THR A 57 5.83 6.33 -4.87
C THR A 57 5.66 6.94 -3.47
N ASP A 58 5.25 8.20 -3.40
CA ASP A 58 5.11 8.89 -2.11
C ASP A 58 3.98 8.31 -1.24
N GLU A 59 2.92 7.82 -1.87
CA GLU A 59 1.83 7.09 -1.19
C GLU A 59 2.36 5.83 -0.49
N LEU A 60 3.19 5.04 -1.17
CA LEU A 60 3.79 3.83 -0.61
C LEU A 60 4.76 4.14 0.54
N LYS A 61 5.49 5.26 0.47
CA LYS A 61 6.34 5.71 1.58
C LYS A 61 5.51 6.06 2.82
N LEU A 62 4.34 6.67 2.63
CA LEU A 62 3.44 6.99 3.74
C LEU A 62 2.82 5.73 4.35
N GLU A 63 2.40 4.77 3.51
CA GLU A 63 1.92 3.46 3.96
C GLU A 63 3.00 2.70 4.74
N TRP A 64 4.24 2.71 4.26
CA TRP A 64 5.37 2.10 4.96
C TRP A 64 5.60 2.73 6.33
N LYS A 65 5.64 4.07 6.42
CA LYS A 65 5.76 4.78 7.70
C LYS A 65 4.63 4.43 8.66
N PHE A 66 3.42 4.24 8.14
CA PHE A 66 2.31 3.79 8.94
C PHE A 66 2.55 2.39 9.53
N ILE A 67 3.04 1.44 8.73
CA ILE A 67 3.41 0.09 9.18
C ILE A 67 4.51 0.15 10.26
N GLN A 68 5.53 1.01 10.09
CA GLN A 68 6.59 1.17 11.09
C GLN A 68 6.09 1.67 12.45
N HIS A 69 4.99 2.42 12.44
CA HIS A 69 4.43 3.08 13.62
C HIS A 69 3.13 2.42 14.13
N SER A 70 2.70 1.29 13.56
CA SER A 70 1.46 0.60 13.97
C SER A 70 1.43 0.27 15.47
N ASN A 71 2.59 -0.06 16.03
CA ASN A 71 2.75 -0.48 17.43
C ASN A 71 2.54 0.68 18.42
N LEU A 72 2.48 1.93 17.96
CA LEU A 72 2.20 3.07 18.85
C LEU A 72 0.74 3.06 19.32
N TYR A 73 -0.17 2.53 18.50
CA TYR A 73 -1.58 2.46 18.80
C TYR A 73 -1.99 1.12 19.41
N ALA A 74 -1.39 0.02 18.95
CA ALA A 74 -1.72 -1.32 19.42
C ALA A 74 -1.30 -1.51 20.89
N LYS A 75 -2.28 -1.61 21.78
CA LYS A 75 -2.05 -1.90 23.19
C LYS A 75 -1.70 -3.39 23.32
N ASN A 76 -0.54 -3.70 23.91
CA ASN A 76 -0.05 -5.06 24.22
C ASN A 76 0.64 -5.84 23.07
N GLU A 77 1.02 -5.20 21.97
CA GLU A 77 1.86 -5.85 20.96
C GLU A 77 3.35 -5.62 21.24
N TYR A 78 4.12 -6.70 21.41
CA TYR A 78 5.55 -6.71 21.72
C TYR A 78 6.46 -6.52 20.49
N ASN A 79 5.92 -6.11 19.35
CA ASN A 79 6.71 -5.91 18.16
C ASN A 79 7.67 -4.74 18.38
N LYS A 80 8.98 -5.02 18.40
CA LYS A 80 10.02 -3.99 18.55
C LYS A 80 9.84 -2.96 17.45
N ILE A 81 9.77 -1.69 17.84
CA ILE A 81 9.53 -0.59 16.90
C ILE A 81 10.75 -0.48 15.99
N LYS A 82 10.61 -0.86 14.73
CA LYS A 82 11.64 -0.68 13.71
C LYS A 82 11.63 0.74 13.16
N LYS A 83 11.85 1.74 14.03
CA LYS A 83 11.70 3.17 13.73
C LYS A 83 12.53 3.63 12.53
N ASP A 84 13.66 2.96 12.27
CA ASP A 84 14.65 3.41 11.30
C ASP A 84 14.91 2.40 10.16
N GLU A 85 14.03 1.39 9.97
CA GLU A 85 14.19 0.43 8.88
C GLU A 85 13.90 1.11 7.53
N LYS A 86 14.85 1.03 6.59
CA LYS A 86 14.63 1.59 5.24
C LYS A 86 13.56 0.77 4.51
N MET A 87 12.72 1.46 3.73
CA MET A 87 11.70 0.78 2.93
C MET A 87 12.36 -0.21 1.96
N PRO A 88 11.91 -1.49 1.95
CA PRO A 88 12.45 -2.52 1.06
C PRO A 88 12.46 -2.11 -0.41
N ASN A 89 13.40 -2.66 -1.18
CA ASN A 89 13.47 -2.43 -2.64
C ASN A 89 12.53 -3.37 -3.42
N TYR A 90 12.22 -4.52 -2.84
CA TYR A 90 11.32 -5.51 -3.40
C TYR A 90 10.17 -5.70 -2.41
N PHE A 91 8.96 -5.35 -2.81
CA PHE A 91 7.75 -5.59 -2.04
C PHE A 91 6.55 -5.65 -2.99
N GLN A 92 5.45 -6.23 -2.52
CA GLN A 92 4.19 -6.27 -3.26
C GLN A 92 3.07 -5.80 -2.35
N VAL A 93 2.19 -4.95 -2.89
CA VAL A 93 0.96 -4.56 -2.22
C VAL A 93 -0.14 -5.48 -2.70
N ALA A 94 -0.75 -6.21 -1.77
CA ALA A 94 -1.83 -7.14 -2.06
C ALA A 94 -3.06 -6.80 -1.23
N THR A 95 -4.22 -7.17 -1.77
CA THR A 95 -5.50 -7.08 -1.06
C THR A 95 -5.86 -8.44 -0.51
N VAL A 96 -6.22 -8.51 0.77
CA VAL A 96 -6.73 -9.74 1.37
C VAL A 96 -8.05 -10.11 0.68
N VAL A 97 -8.07 -11.29 0.05
CA VAL A 97 -9.29 -11.90 -0.49
C VAL A 97 -9.79 -12.88 0.55
N ASN A 98 -10.88 -12.55 1.23
CA ASN A 98 -11.46 -13.45 2.22
C ASN A 98 -12.08 -14.66 1.49
N ALA A 99 -11.52 -15.85 1.67
CA ALA A 99 -12.03 -17.09 1.07
C ALA A 99 -13.47 -17.45 1.52
N ASN A 100 -13.93 -16.87 2.63
CA ASN A 100 -15.26 -17.06 3.21
C ASN A 100 -16.36 -16.13 2.64
N ASP A 101 -16.09 -15.38 1.55
CA ASP A 101 -17.14 -14.62 0.84
C ASP A 101 -18.19 -15.54 0.16
N LYS A 102 -18.01 -16.86 0.20
CA LYS A 102 -19.10 -17.82 0.04
C LYS A 102 -19.79 -17.96 1.39
N ILE A 103 -21.05 -17.50 1.45
CA ILE A 103 -21.97 -17.63 2.58
C ILE A 103 -21.79 -19.01 3.25
N LYS A 104 -21.14 -19.07 4.41
CA LYS A 104 -21.09 -20.29 5.23
C LYS A 104 -22.40 -20.39 6.00
N VAL A 105 -23.35 -21.16 5.47
CA VAL A 105 -24.56 -21.57 6.20
C VAL A 105 -24.22 -22.71 7.15
N GLY A 106 -24.23 -22.44 8.47
CA GLY A 106 -23.93 -23.41 9.52
C GLY A 106 -24.00 -22.81 10.92
N ALA A 107 -24.16 -23.64 11.95
CA ALA A 107 -24.34 -23.22 13.35
C ALA A 107 -23.02 -22.93 14.12
N GLY A 108 -21.88 -22.82 13.40
CA GLY A 108 -20.56 -22.57 13.99
C GLY A 108 -20.25 -21.09 14.21
N GLN A 109 -19.32 -20.79 15.12
CA GLN A 109 -18.86 -19.41 15.43
C GLN A 109 -18.29 -18.67 14.21
N GLU A 110 -17.81 -19.39 13.19
CA GLU A 110 -17.38 -18.83 11.90
C GLU A 110 -18.52 -18.28 11.01
N SER A 111 -19.78 -18.63 11.27
CA SER A 111 -20.90 -18.28 10.37
C SER A 111 -21.52 -16.90 10.62
N GLN A 112 -21.21 -16.24 11.74
CA GLN A 112 -21.93 -15.01 12.14
C GLN A 112 -21.04 -13.76 12.33
N SER A 113 -19.71 -13.88 12.35
CA SER A 113 -18.84 -12.75 12.77
C SER A 113 -18.17 -11.97 11.63
N ALA A 114 -18.31 -12.40 10.37
CA ALA A 114 -17.68 -11.73 9.22
C ALA A 114 -18.67 -11.41 8.09
N HIS A 115 -19.96 -11.21 8.40
CA HIS A 115 -20.95 -10.77 7.41
C HIS A 115 -20.53 -9.42 6.82
N THR A 116 -19.85 -9.48 5.68
CA THR A 116 -19.57 -8.36 4.80
C THR A 116 -20.93 -7.86 4.34
N THR A 117 -21.29 -6.64 4.75
CA THR A 117 -22.41 -5.96 4.11
C THR A 117 -22.08 -5.88 2.63
N ASN A 118 -22.87 -6.60 1.83
CA ASN A 118 -22.75 -6.83 0.39
C ASN A 118 -23.02 -5.54 -0.42
N ARG A 119 -22.48 -4.40 0.03
CA ARG A 119 -22.68 -3.09 -0.55
C ARG A 119 -21.42 -2.64 -1.24
N ARG A 120 -21.28 -3.19 -2.46
CA ARG A 120 -20.33 -2.81 -3.51
C ARG A 120 -18.90 -3.19 -3.14
N LYS A 121 -18.20 -3.82 -4.08
CA LYS A 121 -16.74 -3.97 -4.08
C LYS A 121 -16.13 -2.65 -3.63
N LYS A 122 -15.80 -2.52 -2.33
CA LYS A 122 -15.13 -1.33 -1.82
C LYS A 122 -13.84 -1.30 -2.60
N LYS A 123 -13.59 -0.22 -3.35
CA LYS A 123 -12.28 0.05 -3.96
C LYS A 123 -11.26 -0.35 -2.91
N SER A 124 -10.33 -1.25 -3.25
CA SER A 124 -9.29 -1.73 -2.35
C SER A 124 -8.71 -0.53 -1.60
N LEU A 125 -9.11 -0.35 -0.35
CA LEU A 125 -8.74 0.85 0.38
C LEU A 125 -7.26 0.71 0.73
N SER A 126 -6.48 1.73 0.44
CA SER A 126 -5.12 1.82 0.95
C SER A 126 -5.13 1.76 2.49
N ALA A 127 -4.02 1.33 3.08
CA ALA A 127 -3.90 1.32 4.55
C ALA A 127 -4.19 2.70 5.16
N LEU A 128 -3.81 3.76 4.44
CA LEU A 128 -4.08 5.15 4.83
C LEU A 128 -5.57 5.51 4.75
N GLN A 129 -6.31 5.03 3.74
CA GLN A 129 -7.75 5.24 3.66
C GLN A 129 -8.50 4.49 4.77
N LEU A 130 -8.01 3.32 5.18
CA LEU A 130 -8.56 2.59 6.34
C LEU A 130 -8.33 3.38 7.64
N LEU A 131 -7.15 3.98 7.80
CA LEU A 131 -6.83 4.87 8.92
C LEU A 131 -7.80 6.05 8.97
N GLU A 132 -8.02 6.72 7.84
CA GLU A 132 -8.90 7.88 7.78
C GLU A 132 -10.34 7.52 8.20
N ARG A 133 -10.80 6.31 7.92
CA ARG A 133 -12.15 5.88 8.31
C ARG A 133 -12.25 5.47 9.78
N ASN A 134 -11.13 5.23 10.47
CA ASN A 134 -11.13 4.81 11.86
C ASN A 134 -11.22 6.02 12.81
N ASN A 135 -12.41 6.23 13.39
CA ASN A 135 -12.68 7.36 14.28
C ASN A 135 -11.96 7.25 15.63
N ASP A 136 -11.78 6.07 16.17
CA ASP A 136 -11.16 5.88 17.50
C ASP A 136 -9.67 6.18 17.43
N LEU A 137 -9.02 5.75 16.35
CA LEU A 137 -7.64 6.05 16.07
C LEU A 137 -7.42 7.55 15.86
N LYS A 138 -8.32 8.24 15.15
CA LYS A 138 -8.29 9.71 15.02
C LYS A 138 -8.36 10.41 16.38
N LYS A 139 -9.30 10.02 17.24
CA LYS A 139 -9.44 10.58 18.60
C LYS A 139 -8.18 10.35 19.42
N TRP A 140 -7.60 9.15 19.35
CA TRP A 140 -6.36 8.82 20.03
C TRP A 140 -5.18 9.68 19.54
N CYS A 141 -5.01 9.82 18.21
CA CYS A 141 -3.96 10.64 17.62
C CYS A 141 -4.05 12.09 18.09
N VAL A 142 -5.25 12.69 18.08
CA VAL A 142 -5.45 14.07 18.56
C VAL A 142 -5.12 14.19 20.05
N LYS A 143 -5.61 13.25 20.88
CA LYS A 143 -5.33 13.25 22.32
C LYS A 143 -3.83 13.12 22.60
N LYS A 144 -3.14 12.19 21.93
CA LYS A 144 -1.72 11.96 22.15
C LYS A 144 -0.86 13.09 21.62
N TYR A 145 -1.20 13.64 20.46
CA TYR A 145 -0.54 14.81 19.89
C TYR A 145 -0.67 16.04 20.81
N THR A 146 -1.88 16.34 21.29
CA THR A 146 -2.10 17.48 22.19
C THR A 146 -1.38 17.29 23.53
N GLN A 147 -1.30 16.07 24.05
CA GLN A 147 -0.49 15.76 25.23
C GLN A 147 1.00 16.07 24.97
N ILE A 148 1.58 15.51 23.91
CA ILE A 148 3.00 15.71 23.56
C ILE A 148 3.30 17.20 23.30
N GLN A 149 2.39 17.91 22.64
CA GLN A 149 2.53 19.34 22.40
C GLN A 149 2.51 20.13 23.69
N LYS A 150 1.63 19.81 24.65
CA LYS A 150 1.64 20.45 25.96
C LYS A 150 2.97 20.22 26.65
N GLU A 151 3.42 18.96 26.73
CA GLU A 151 4.69 18.58 27.36
C GLU A 151 5.89 19.32 26.74
N LYS A 152 5.99 19.37 25.41
CA LYS A 152 7.07 20.08 24.70
C LYS A 152 7.03 21.60 24.84
N ASN A 153 5.83 22.17 25.04
CA ASN A 153 5.66 23.62 25.15
C ASN A 153 5.72 24.13 26.61
N ILE A 154 5.91 23.24 27.59
CA ILE A 154 6.20 23.66 28.98
C ILE A 154 7.50 24.48 28.97
N GLY A 155 7.47 25.67 29.56
CA GLY A 155 8.62 26.57 29.59
C GLY A 155 8.98 27.22 28.25
N GLY A 156 8.15 27.05 27.21
CA GLY A 156 8.39 27.64 25.91
C GLY A 156 8.27 29.17 25.88
N LYS A 157 8.47 29.76 24.69
CA LYS A 157 8.40 31.22 24.48
C LYS A 157 7.09 31.85 24.96
N SER A 158 5.98 31.13 24.89
CA SER A 158 4.67 31.59 25.36
C SER A 158 4.64 31.78 26.89
N PHE A 159 5.28 30.88 27.64
CA PHE A 159 5.42 30.96 29.09
C PHE A 159 6.26 32.18 29.49
N LEU A 160 7.44 32.36 28.88
CA LEU A 160 8.29 33.53 29.11
C LEU A 160 7.58 34.86 28.80
N ARG A 161 6.83 34.92 27.70
CA ARG A 161 6.04 36.10 27.33
C ARG A 161 4.95 36.42 28.35
N LYS A 162 4.30 35.40 28.93
CA LYS A 162 3.31 35.60 30.00
C LYS A 162 3.96 36.15 31.27
N HIS A 163 5.04 35.52 31.74
CA HIS A 163 5.79 36.00 32.90
C HIS A 163 6.29 37.44 32.73
N LYS A 164 6.87 37.78 31.57
CA LYS A 164 7.32 39.15 31.29
C LYS A 164 6.16 40.15 31.36
N LYS A 165 4.99 39.81 30.80
CA LYS A 165 3.80 40.66 30.88
C LYS A 165 3.30 40.85 32.31
N GLU A 166 3.32 39.80 33.12
CA GLU A 166 2.92 39.87 34.53
C GLU A 166 3.87 40.75 35.35
N LEU A 167 5.18 40.61 35.14
CA LEU A 167 6.19 41.47 35.78
C LEU A 167 6.00 42.94 35.39
N LEU A 168 5.79 43.23 34.10
CA LEU A 168 5.54 44.59 33.62
C LEU A 168 4.24 45.19 34.21
N LYS A 169 3.20 44.37 34.42
CA LYS A 169 1.98 44.84 35.09
C LYS A 169 2.23 45.19 36.56
N LYS A 170 3.01 44.36 37.27
CA LYS A 170 3.38 44.63 38.67
C LYS A 170 4.25 45.89 38.83
N GLN A 171 5.10 46.21 37.87
CA GLN A 171 5.92 47.43 37.89
C GLN A 171 5.13 48.72 37.59
N LYS A 172 3.94 48.59 36.98
CA LYS A 172 3.08 49.74 36.63
C LYS A 172 1.99 50.02 37.67
N SER A 173 1.77 49.10 38.61
CA SER A 173 0.90 49.25 39.77
C SER A 173 1.70 49.76 40.96
#